data_AF-A0A519JVE8-F1
#
_entry.id   AF-A0A519JVE8-F1
#
_cell.length_a   1.000
_cell.length_b   1.000
_cell.length_c   1.000
_cell.angle_alpha   90.00
_cell.angle_beta   90.00
_cell.angle_gamma   90.00
#
_symmetry.space_group_name_H-M   'P 1'
#
loop_
_entity.id
_entity.type
_entity.pdbx_description
1 polymer ?
#
loop_
_entity_poly.entity_id
_entity_poly.type
_entity_poly.pdbx_seq_one_letter_code
_entity_poly.pdbx_strand_id
1 'polypeptide(L)'
;MYVISDAQIEFISNDISTRGIAMASLQHDLLDHICCVIEREFSENEDFEQQYLAIISRFYHTELSEIETETIHLLTNKNYYTMKKTMIASGVLSVGVLTAGIVLKFLHLPGAAALLVVGIFVMSFIFLPLMFILRAGEKQEKSQKIIAVIGGICAMLITLGVLFKVQHWPGANMMSTLSLLMMIFGFIPVYFFSGFRNPATKLNTIVTSIMMFTGCILILTLIRAPHATRNDYVQQTRNFIISDQTVKNEKRLADAVAEKDPQSEIIYQKCESLKTFLLQSETGLPKLDGNFEKKDALIGDSWTGDYFSGAPSQMRKLDELKAAIDRYNNSDGTAFRKVDTNVFELRKRVQSTLLALNQIQLTVLQNRRELVAMQ
;
A
#
# COMPACT_ATOMS: atom_id res chain seq x y z
N MET A 1 54.34 41.29 -15.92
CA MET A 1 53.10 41.00 -15.17
C MET A 1 52.26 42.23 -15.36
N TYR A 2 51.12 42.08 -16.00
CA TYR A 2 50.26 43.21 -16.31
C TYR A 2 49.67 43.73 -14.99
N VAL A 3 49.57 45.06 -14.84
CA VAL A 3 48.96 45.68 -13.67
C VAL A 3 47.60 46.21 -14.10
N ILE A 4 46.55 45.66 -13.50
CA ILE A 4 45.18 46.09 -13.77
C ILE A 4 44.96 47.49 -13.18
N SER A 5 44.33 48.36 -13.97
CA SER A 5 43.94 49.71 -13.52
C SER A 5 42.65 49.70 -12.70
N ASP A 6 42.46 50.69 -11.82
CA ASP A 6 41.24 50.83 -11.01
C ASP A 6 39.96 50.85 -11.87
N ALA A 7 40.02 51.48 -13.05
CA ALA A 7 38.91 51.53 -13.99
C ALA A 7 38.54 50.13 -14.55
N GLN A 8 39.53 49.26 -14.74
CA GLN A 8 39.30 47.87 -15.18
C GLN A 8 38.76 47.00 -14.06
N ILE A 9 39.20 47.22 -12.81
CA ILE A 9 38.62 46.54 -11.63
C ILE A 9 37.15 46.89 -11.50
N GLU A 10 36.81 48.17 -11.63
CA GLU A 10 35.42 48.63 -11.57
C GLU A 10 34.57 48.07 -12.72
N PHE A 11 35.13 47.99 -13.93
CA PHE A 11 34.49 47.33 -15.07
C PHE A 11 34.16 45.86 -14.78
N ILE A 12 35.13 45.08 -14.31
CA ILE A 12 34.95 43.65 -14.00
C ILE A 12 33.92 43.48 -12.87
N SER A 13 33.99 44.30 -11.82
CA SER A 13 33.06 44.22 -10.69
C SER A 13 31.62 44.51 -11.11
N ASN A 14 31.42 45.56 -11.93
CA ASN A 14 30.09 45.88 -12.47
C ASN A 14 29.57 44.76 -13.39
N ASP A 15 30.41 44.20 -14.26
CA ASP A 15 30.01 43.13 -15.17
C ASP A 15 29.64 41.82 -14.43
N ILE A 16 30.37 41.47 -13.35
CA ILE A 16 30.00 40.33 -12.49
C ILE A 16 28.62 40.55 -11.86
N SER A 17 28.33 41.76 -11.38
CA SER A 17 27.04 42.08 -10.77
C SER A 17 25.89 42.12 -11.79
N THR A 18 26.12 42.64 -13.00
CA THR A 18 25.08 42.70 -14.05
C THR A 18 24.76 41.31 -14.60
N ARG A 19 25.71 40.37 -14.57
CA ARG A 19 25.52 38.96 -14.93
C ARG A 19 24.81 38.12 -13.87
N GLY A 20 24.35 38.74 -12.79
CA GLY A 20 23.42 38.10 -11.85
C GLY A 20 24.06 37.47 -10.61
N ILE A 21 25.32 37.76 -10.30
CA ILE A 21 25.88 37.47 -8.97
C ILE A 21 25.43 38.59 -8.02
N ALA A 22 24.59 38.26 -7.04
CA ALA A 22 24.11 39.15 -5.99
C ALA A 22 24.83 38.97 -4.65
N MET A 23 25.46 37.81 -4.41
CA MET A 23 26.13 37.51 -3.15
C MET A 23 27.49 38.24 -3.06
N ALA A 24 27.59 39.23 -2.17
CA ALA A 24 28.77 40.11 -2.05
C ALA A 24 30.09 39.36 -1.81
N SER A 25 30.08 38.28 -1.01
CA SER A 25 31.29 37.48 -0.78
C SER A 25 31.75 36.79 -2.07
N LEU A 26 30.82 36.24 -2.85
CA LEU A 26 31.15 35.57 -4.12
C LEU A 26 31.55 36.57 -5.21
N GLN A 27 30.96 37.78 -5.23
CA GLN A 27 31.42 38.85 -6.10
C GLN A 27 32.89 39.18 -5.84
N HIS A 28 33.27 39.30 -4.56
CA HIS A 28 34.65 39.59 -4.17
C HIS A 28 35.61 38.46 -4.55
N ASP A 29 35.23 37.20 -4.27
CA ASP A 29 36.04 36.02 -4.61
C ASP A 29 36.24 35.88 -6.13
N LEU A 30 35.18 36.12 -6.93
CA LEU A 30 35.26 36.08 -8.40
C LEU A 30 36.08 37.24 -8.95
N LEU A 31 35.91 38.44 -8.42
CA LEU A 31 36.67 39.63 -8.81
C LEU A 31 38.18 39.38 -8.60
N ASP A 32 38.56 38.95 -7.40
CA ASP A 32 39.96 38.67 -7.05
C ASP A 32 40.57 37.61 -7.97
N HIS A 33 39.84 36.51 -8.22
CA HIS A 33 40.33 35.44 -9.08
C HIS A 33 40.46 35.87 -10.54
N ILE A 34 39.49 36.60 -11.08
CA ILE A 34 39.52 37.10 -12.46
C ILE A 34 40.67 38.09 -12.64
N CYS A 35 40.85 39.03 -11.70
CA CYS A 35 41.99 39.96 -11.70
C CYS A 35 43.32 39.19 -11.70
N CYS A 36 43.49 38.21 -10.81
CA CYS A 36 44.70 37.38 -10.76
C CYS A 36 45.01 36.65 -12.08
N VAL A 37 43.99 36.17 -12.79
CA VAL A 37 44.15 35.47 -14.09
C VAL A 37 44.57 36.46 -15.18
N ILE A 38 43.92 37.63 -15.22
CA ILE A 38 44.27 38.69 -16.18
C ILE A 38 45.71 39.16 -15.96
N GLU A 39 46.14 39.48 -14.74
CA GLU A 39 47.51 39.94 -14.47
C GLU A 39 48.61 38.94 -14.93
N ARG A 40 48.24 37.65 -14.98
CA ARG A 40 49.12 36.55 -15.39
C ARG A 40 49.11 36.27 -16.89
N GLU A 41 47.95 36.29 -17.52
CA GLU A 41 47.77 35.90 -18.94
C GLU A 41 47.80 37.11 -19.90
N PHE A 42 47.66 38.33 -19.37
CA PHE A 42 47.58 39.55 -20.20
C PHE A 42 48.95 40.01 -20.71
N SER A 43 49.01 40.31 -22.01
CA SER A 43 50.17 40.86 -22.72
C SER A 43 49.81 42.27 -23.21
N GLU A 44 50.72 43.24 -23.07
CA GLU A 44 50.45 44.69 -23.29
C GLU A 44 49.94 45.08 -24.69
N ASN A 45 49.94 44.16 -25.66
CA ASN A 45 49.54 44.40 -27.06
C ASN A 45 48.14 43.85 -27.41
N GLU A 46 47.41 43.26 -26.46
CA GLU A 46 46.09 42.67 -26.68
C GLU A 46 44.95 43.54 -26.15
N ASP A 47 43.76 43.41 -26.74
CA ASP A 47 42.57 44.16 -26.32
C ASP A 47 42.01 43.58 -25.01
N PHE A 48 41.86 44.44 -24.00
CA PHE A 48 41.38 44.08 -22.67
C PHE A 48 40.00 43.42 -22.70
N GLU A 49 39.07 43.97 -23.47
CA GLU A 49 37.70 43.48 -23.49
C GLU A 49 37.61 42.08 -24.10
N GLN A 50 38.35 41.83 -25.18
CA GLN A 50 38.42 40.50 -25.81
C GLN A 50 39.04 39.44 -24.89
N GLN A 51 40.15 39.76 -24.23
CA GLN A 51 40.76 38.84 -23.28
C GLN A 51 39.87 38.59 -22.08
N TYR A 52 39.24 39.63 -21.53
CA TYR A 52 38.31 39.50 -20.42
C TYR A 52 37.15 38.57 -20.76
N LEU A 53 36.52 38.73 -21.93
CA LEU A 53 35.43 37.86 -22.39
C LEU A 53 35.90 36.40 -22.54
N ALA A 54 37.13 36.18 -23.00
CA ALA A 54 37.73 34.85 -23.10
C ALA A 54 38.07 34.23 -21.73
N ILE A 55 38.35 35.04 -20.71
CA ILE A 55 38.65 34.59 -19.34
C ILE A 55 37.36 34.30 -18.59
N ILE A 56 36.40 35.23 -18.58
CA ILE A 56 35.16 35.10 -17.81
C ILE A 56 34.31 33.91 -18.29
N SER A 57 34.31 33.60 -19.58
CA SER A 57 33.63 32.42 -20.15
C SER A 57 34.19 31.08 -19.68
N ARG A 58 35.36 31.05 -19.02
CA ARG A 58 35.92 29.82 -18.42
C ARG A 58 35.30 29.48 -17.05
N PHE A 59 34.68 30.46 -16.39
CA PHE A 59 34.16 30.30 -15.02
C PHE A 59 32.76 29.67 -14.98
N TYR A 60 32.07 29.63 -16.10
CA TYR A 60 30.70 29.12 -16.21
C TYR A 60 30.51 28.30 -17.48
N HIS A 61 29.54 27.39 -17.46
CA HIS A 61 29.11 26.58 -18.59
C HIS A 61 28.03 27.27 -19.41
N THR A 62 27.03 27.87 -18.76
CA THR A 62 25.92 28.54 -19.44
C THR A 62 25.87 30.02 -19.09
N GLU A 63 25.77 30.36 -17.80
CA GLU A 63 25.64 31.73 -17.31
C GLU A 63 26.39 31.90 -15.98
N LEU A 64 26.96 33.09 -15.71
CA LEU A 64 27.74 33.32 -14.50
C LEU A 64 26.91 33.13 -13.20
N SER A 65 25.62 33.48 -13.22
CA SER A 65 24.69 33.30 -12.10
C SER A 65 24.52 31.84 -11.64
N GLU A 66 24.96 30.86 -12.43
CA GLU A 66 24.96 29.46 -12.01
C GLU A 66 25.88 29.22 -10.80
N ILE A 67 27.03 29.91 -10.71
CA ILE A 67 28.00 29.75 -9.63
C ILE A 67 27.38 30.14 -8.28
N GLU A 68 26.61 31.22 -8.25
CA GLU A 68 25.89 31.63 -7.05
C GLU A 68 24.81 30.62 -6.68
N THR A 69 24.08 30.13 -7.67
CA THR A 69 23.03 29.13 -7.47
C THR A 69 23.59 27.85 -6.85
N GLU A 70 24.71 27.34 -7.36
CA GLU A 70 25.40 26.17 -6.82
C GLU A 70 25.93 26.42 -5.40
N THR A 71 26.50 27.60 -5.17
CA THR A 71 27.02 28.00 -3.86
C THR A 71 25.90 28.06 -2.82
N ILE A 72 24.75 28.66 -3.17
CA ILE A 72 23.57 28.70 -2.31
C ILE A 72 23.06 27.28 -1.99
N HIS A 73 23.05 26.37 -2.97
CA HIS A 73 22.65 24.99 -2.75
C HIS A 73 23.57 24.28 -1.74
N LEU A 74 24.88 24.46 -1.87
CA LEU A 74 25.90 23.87 -0.98
C LEU A 74 25.87 24.48 0.42
N LEU A 75 25.67 25.80 0.53
CA LEU A 75 25.54 26.51 1.81
C LEU A 75 24.27 26.12 2.56
N THR A 76 23.16 25.91 1.84
CA THR A 76 21.89 25.50 2.45
C THR A 76 21.93 24.04 2.92
N ASN A 77 22.52 23.15 2.13
CA ASN A 77 22.69 21.74 2.49
C ASN A 77 24.02 21.22 1.96
N LYS A 78 24.95 20.92 2.86
CA LYS A 78 26.29 20.38 2.54
C LYS A 78 26.25 19.15 1.63
N ASN A 79 25.20 18.33 1.74
CA ASN A 79 25.00 17.10 0.98
C ASN A 79 23.91 17.21 -0.11
N TYR A 80 23.57 18.42 -0.58
CA TYR A 80 22.47 18.66 -1.52
C TYR A 80 22.52 17.73 -2.75
N TYR A 81 23.68 17.66 -3.44
CA TYR A 81 23.84 16.83 -4.64
C TYR A 81 23.70 15.33 -4.35
N THR A 82 24.25 14.86 -3.23
CA THR A 82 24.11 13.46 -2.79
C THR A 82 22.65 13.13 -2.47
N MET A 83 21.94 14.03 -1.78
CA MET A 83 20.51 13.87 -1.47
C MET A 83 19.65 13.89 -2.75
N LYS A 84 19.95 14.77 -3.70
CA LYS A 84 19.25 14.83 -4.98
C LYS A 84 19.45 13.57 -5.81
N LYS A 85 20.69 13.06 -5.88
CA LYS A 85 21.02 11.82 -6.60
C LYS A 85 20.35 10.60 -5.95
N THR A 86 20.40 10.50 -4.63
CA THR A 86 19.73 9.41 -3.88
C THR A 86 18.21 9.48 -3.97
N MET A 87 17.62 10.68 -3.95
CA MET A 87 16.19 10.88 -4.23
C MET A 87 15.82 10.35 -5.61
N ILE A 88 16.49 10.80 -6.68
CA ILE A 88 16.16 10.35 -8.05
C ILE A 88 16.35 8.83 -8.18
N ALA A 89 17.46 8.28 -7.68
CA ALA A 89 17.74 6.85 -7.75
C ALA A 89 16.70 6.01 -7.00
N SER A 90 16.33 6.42 -5.77
CA SER A 90 15.29 5.74 -4.99
C SER A 90 13.91 5.82 -5.65
N GLY A 91 13.58 6.95 -6.28
CA GLY A 91 12.36 7.11 -7.08
C GLY A 91 12.30 6.12 -8.23
N VAL A 92 13.32 6.09 -9.09
CA VAL A 92 13.40 5.16 -10.23
C VAL A 92 13.36 3.70 -9.77
N LEU A 93 14.13 3.36 -8.73
CA LEU A 93 14.14 2.02 -8.15
C LEU A 93 12.77 1.61 -7.64
N SER A 94 12.08 2.50 -6.90
CA SER A 94 10.76 2.21 -6.35
C SER A 94 9.74 1.94 -7.47
N VAL A 95 9.71 2.75 -8.52
CA VAL A 95 8.80 2.56 -9.66
C VAL A 95 9.08 1.24 -10.37
N GLY A 96 10.34 0.90 -10.61
CA GLY A 96 10.73 -0.37 -11.22
C GLY A 96 10.31 -1.58 -10.38
N VAL A 97 10.60 -1.56 -9.08
CA VAL A 97 10.24 -2.62 -8.13
C VAL A 97 8.71 -2.77 -8.00
N LEU A 98 7.96 -1.67 -7.95
CA LEU A 98 6.50 -1.69 -7.90
C LEU A 98 5.91 -2.27 -9.18
N THR A 99 6.40 -1.86 -10.34
CA THR A 99 5.93 -2.37 -11.63
C THR A 99 6.18 -3.87 -11.74
N ALA A 100 7.38 -4.34 -11.37
CA ALA A 100 7.68 -5.76 -11.31
C ALA A 100 6.76 -6.51 -10.33
N GLY A 101 6.55 -5.96 -9.13
CA GLY A 101 5.65 -6.53 -8.13
C GLY A 101 4.20 -6.67 -8.61
N ILE A 102 3.68 -5.67 -9.33
CA ILE A 102 2.35 -5.71 -9.93
C ILE A 102 2.29 -6.79 -11.01
N VAL A 103 3.27 -6.86 -11.92
CA VAL A 103 3.33 -7.88 -12.98
C VAL A 103 3.37 -9.28 -12.37
N LEU A 104 4.22 -9.53 -11.37
CA LEU A 104 4.26 -10.82 -10.67
C LEU A 104 2.92 -11.15 -10.02
N LYS A 105 2.22 -10.15 -9.46
CA LYS A 105 0.90 -10.35 -8.86
C LYS A 105 -0.14 -10.77 -9.89
N PHE A 106 -0.14 -10.17 -11.08
CA PHE A 106 -1.02 -10.57 -12.18
C PHE A 106 -0.69 -11.97 -12.70
N LEU A 107 0.60 -12.32 -12.80
CA LEU A 107 1.06 -13.64 -13.24
C LEU A 107 0.97 -14.71 -12.14
N HIS A 108 0.48 -14.37 -10.93
CA HIS A 108 0.41 -15.27 -9.77
C HIS A 108 1.78 -15.88 -9.38
N LEU A 109 2.87 -15.17 -9.68
CA LEU A 109 4.22 -15.62 -9.37
C LEU A 109 4.59 -15.30 -7.91
N PRO A 110 5.41 -16.16 -7.27
CA PRO A 110 5.87 -15.92 -5.90
C PRO A 110 6.71 -14.64 -5.80
N GLY A 111 6.74 -14.02 -4.63
CA GLY A 111 7.53 -12.80 -4.38
C GLY A 111 6.84 -11.47 -4.74
N ALA A 112 5.67 -11.50 -5.40
CA ALA A 112 4.91 -10.30 -5.74
C ALA A 112 4.61 -9.41 -4.53
N ALA A 113 4.18 -10.00 -3.42
CA ALA A 113 3.86 -9.27 -2.19
C ALA A 113 5.09 -8.56 -1.61
N ALA A 114 6.26 -9.20 -1.61
CA ALA A 114 7.49 -8.64 -1.07
C ALA A 114 7.97 -7.44 -1.90
N LEU A 115 7.97 -7.55 -3.23
CA LEU A 115 8.34 -6.43 -4.11
C LEU A 115 7.41 -5.22 -3.92
N LEU A 116 6.10 -5.44 -3.79
CA LEU A 116 5.16 -4.35 -3.52
C LEU A 116 5.43 -3.66 -2.19
N VAL A 117 5.69 -4.40 -1.12
CA VAL A 117 6.02 -3.82 0.20
C VAL A 117 7.33 -3.03 0.12
N VAL A 118 8.38 -3.61 -0.46
CA VAL A 118 9.69 -2.95 -0.59
C VAL A 118 9.59 -1.69 -1.45
N GLY A 119 8.90 -1.76 -2.59
CA GLY A 119 8.71 -0.62 -3.48
C GLY A 119 7.96 0.54 -2.79
N ILE A 120 6.87 0.24 -2.09
CA ILE A 120 6.08 1.27 -1.37
C ILE A 120 6.88 1.82 -0.19
N PHE A 121 7.67 0.98 0.49
CA PHE A 121 8.53 1.41 1.59
C PHE A 121 9.61 2.39 1.09
N VAL A 122 10.34 2.06 0.02
CA VAL A 122 11.35 2.95 -0.58
C VAL A 122 10.70 4.26 -1.05
N MET A 123 9.53 4.19 -1.70
CA MET A 123 8.81 5.39 -2.14
C MET A 123 8.40 6.29 -0.96
N SER A 124 7.86 5.70 0.10
CA SER A 124 7.25 6.45 1.21
C SER A 124 8.26 6.96 2.23
N PHE A 125 9.34 6.21 2.50
CA PHE A 125 10.30 6.52 3.55
C PHE A 125 11.66 7.00 3.05
N ILE A 126 11.96 6.89 1.76
CA ILE A 126 13.22 7.38 1.18
C ILE A 126 12.93 8.49 0.18
N PHE A 127 12.17 8.21 -0.89
CA PHE A 127 11.93 9.17 -1.96
C PHE A 127 11.14 10.40 -1.48
N LEU A 128 9.95 10.21 -0.90
CA LEU A 128 9.08 11.32 -0.49
C LEU A 128 9.71 12.23 0.58
N PRO A 129 10.36 11.71 1.65
CA PRO A 129 11.03 12.55 2.64
C PRO A 129 12.22 13.33 2.05
N LEU A 130 13.03 12.71 1.19
CA LEU A 130 14.15 13.40 0.53
C LEU A 130 13.65 14.52 -0.39
N MET A 131 12.59 14.25 -1.17
CA MET A 131 11.95 15.27 -2.01
C MET A 131 11.44 16.44 -1.17
N PHE A 132 10.87 16.15 -0.01
CA PHE A 132 10.41 17.18 0.91
C PHE A 132 11.57 18.02 1.47
N ILE A 133 12.65 17.40 1.98
CA ILE A 133 13.78 18.14 2.56
C ILE A 133 14.45 19.04 1.50
N LEU A 134 14.64 18.53 0.29
CA LEU A 134 15.22 19.31 -0.81
C LEU A 134 14.33 20.49 -1.19
N ARG A 135 13.01 20.29 -1.30
CA ARG A 135 12.06 21.38 -1.58
C ARG A 135 11.92 22.39 -0.44
N ALA A 136 12.05 21.96 0.81
CA ALA A 136 11.94 22.85 1.97
C ALA A 136 13.12 23.83 2.07
N GLY A 137 14.30 23.41 1.60
CA GLY A 137 15.52 24.23 1.52
C GLY A 137 15.49 25.28 0.40
N GLU A 138 14.61 25.15 -0.59
CA GLU A 138 14.45 26.16 -1.64
C GLU A 138 13.74 27.43 -1.10
N LYS A 139 14.12 28.60 -1.63
CA LYS A 139 13.45 29.89 -1.36
C LYS A 139 12.05 29.87 -2.00
N GLN A 140 11.09 29.27 -1.31
CA GLN A 140 9.70 29.20 -1.74
C GLN A 140 8.79 30.05 -0.84
N GLU A 141 7.70 30.57 -1.40
CA GLU A 141 6.64 31.21 -0.63
C GLU A 141 6.07 30.26 0.43
N LYS A 142 5.65 30.81 1.59
CA LYS A 142 5.08 30.02 2.70
C LYS A 142 3.92 29.12 2.26
N SER A 143 3.08 29.57 1.33
CA SER A 143 1.96 28.78 0.79
C SER A 143 2.45 27.52 0.07
N GLN A 144 3.50 27.64 -0.76
CA GLN A 144 4.06 26.52 -1.52
C GLN A 144 4.72 25.49 -0.60
N LYS A 145 5.37 25.94 0.48
CA LYS A 145 5.92 25.04 1.51
C LYS A 145 4.83 24.22 2.19
N ILE A 146 3.71 24.86 2.58
CA ILE A 146 2.57 24.17 3.22
C ILE A 146 1.96 23.13 2.26
N ILE A 147 1.77 23.49 0.99
CA ILE A 147 1.25 22.57 -0.04
C ILE A 147 2.16 21.36 -0.21
N ALA A 148 3.49 21.57 -0.23
CA ALA A 148 4.45 20.48 -0.33
C ALA A 148 4.38 19.53 0.89
N VAL A 149 4.24 20.05 2.12
CA VAL A 149 4.08 19.24 3.34
C VAL A 149 2.80 18.41 3.26
N ILE A 150 1.65 19.07 3.08
CA ILE A 150 0.33 18.42 3.10
C ILE A 150 0.25 17.39 1.97
N GLY A 151 0.75 17.73 0.77
CA GLY A 151 0.80 16.84 -0.37
C GLY A 151 1.68 15.61 -0.12
N GLY A 152 2.85 15.78 0.49
CA GLY A 152 3.72 14.69 0.87
C GLY A 152 3.06 13.72 1.86
N ILE A 153 2.42 14.24 2.91
CA ILE A 153 1.71 13.42 3.90
C ILE A 153 0.52 12.69 3.25
N CYS A 154 -0.28 13.38 2.44
CA CYS A 154 -1.40 12.75 1.74
C CYS A 154 -0.93 11.66 0.78
N ALA A 155 0.16 11.89 0.04
CA ALA A 155 0.75 10.90 -0.85
C ALA A 155 1.22 9.65 -0.08
N MET A 156 1.91 9.82 1.05
CA MET A 156 2.33 8.70 1.91
C MET A 156 1.14 7.90 2.44
N LEU A 157 0.07 8.58 2.89
CA LEU A 157 -1.12 7.93 3.41
C LEU A 157 -1.87 7.16 2.31
N ILE A 158 -1.94 7.70 1.09
CA ILE A 158 -2.55 7.01 -0.06
C ILE A 158 -1.74 5.78 -0.46
N THR A 159 -0.41 5.90 -0.61
CA THR A 159 0.44 4.76 -1.00
C THR A 159 0.37 3.64 0.03
N LEU A 160 0.39 3.97 1.32
CA LEU A 160 0.20 2.99 2.40
C LEU A 160 -1.22 2.39 2.42
N GLY A 161 -2.26 3.19 2.19
CA GLY A 161 -3.63 2.70 2.09
C GLY A 161 -3.81 1.68 0.96
N VAL A 162 -3.25 2.00 -0.22
CA VAL A 162 -3.22 1.08 -1.37
C VAL A 162 -2.43 -0.20 -1.05
N LEU A 163 -1.29 -0.10 -0.35
CA LEU A 163 -0.53 -1.28 0.09
C LEU A 163 -1.40 -2.21 0.94
N PHE A 164 -2.07 -1.68 1.97
CA PHE A 164 -2.92 -2.45 2.85
C PHE A 164 -4.06 -3.12 2.09
N LYS A 165 -4.66 -2.40 1.14
CA LYS A 165 -5.68 -2.92 0.23
C LYS A 165 -5.16 -4.10 -0.58
N VAL A 166 -4.01 -3.95 -1.23
CA VAL A 166 -3.44 -4.97 -2.09
C VAL A 166 -3.00 -6.20 -1.27
N GLN A 167 -2.50 -6.00 -0.05
CA GLN A 167 -2.07 -7.09 0.84
C GLN A 167 -3.21 -7.71 1.65
N HIS A 168 -4.45 -7.21 1.52
CA HIS A 168 -5.62 -7.66 2.30
C HIS A 168 -5.39 -7.57 3.81
N TRP A 169 -4.60 -6.58 4.24
CA TRP A 169 -4.30 -6.37 5.64
C TRP A 169 -5.48 -5.72 6.37
N PRO A 170 -5.64 -6.00 7.67
CA PRO A 170 -6.72 -5.40 8.47
C PRO A 170 -6.59 -3.88 8.46
N GLY A 171 -7.74 -3.18 8.48
CA GLY A 171 -7.78 -1.71 8.46
C GLY A 171 -7.60 -1.07 7.08
N ALA A 172 -7.38 -1.85 6.01
CA ALA A 172 -7.20 -1.34 4.65
C ALA A 172 -8.31 -0.38 4.18
N ASN A 173 -9.57 -0.71 4.44
CA ASN A 173 -10.72 0.14 4.09
C ASN A 173 -10.70 1.47 4.87
N MET A 174 -10.43 1.42 6.17
CA MET A 174 -10.42 2.60 7.03
C MET A 174 -9.29 3.55 6.64
N MET A 175 -8.07 3.02 6.46
CA MET A 175 -6.90 3.81 6.08
C MET A 175 -7.05 4.42 4.68
N SER A 176 -7.55 3.65 3.70
CA SER A 176 -7.78 4.16 2.34
C SER A 176 -8.88 5.21 2.29
N THR A 177 -9.96 5.04 3.07
CA THR A 177 -11.04 6.04 3.14
C THR A 177 -10.53 7.33 3.77
N LEU A 178 -9.79 7.22 4.88
CA LEU A 178 -9.23 8.39 5.56
C LEU A 178 -8.24 9.16 4.67
N SER A 179 -7.35 8.45 3.97
CA SER A 179 -6.38 9.09 3.07
C SER A 179 -7.06 9.78 1.89
N LEU A 180 -8.11 9.18 1.33
CA LEU A 180 -8.92 9.78 0.27
C LEU A 180 -9.69 11.02 0.75
N LEU A 181 -10.29 10.97 1.93
CA LEU A 181 -10.98 12.13 2.50
C LEU A 181 -10.01 13.30 2.73
N MET A 182 -8.82 13.02 3.26
CA MET A 182 -7.78 14.04 3.44
C MET A 182 -7.30 14.63 2.11
N MET A 183 -7.23 13.82 1.05
CA MET A 183 -6.86 14.30 -0.28
C MET A 183 -7.96 15.18 -0.90
N ILE A 184 -9.21 14.72 -0.86
CA ILE A 184 -10.37 15.39 -1.46
C ILE A 184 -10.72 16.69 -0.73
N PHE A 185 -10.74 16.69 0.60
CA PHE A 185 -11.17 17.83 1.40
C PHE A 185 -10.01 18.68 1.94
N GLY A 186 -8.78 18.13 1.97
CA GLY A 186 -7.59 18.83 2.46
C GLY A 186 -6.69 19.31 1.32
N PHE A 187 -5.99 18.37 0.68
CA PHE A 187 -4.93 18.74 -0.28
C PHE A 187 -5.47 19.40 -1.55
N ILE A 188 -6.47 18.82 -2.21
CA ILE A 188 -6.99 19.31 -3.50
C ILE A 188 -7.51 20.75 -3.39
N PRO A 189 -8.34 21.12 -2.39
CA PRO A 189 -8.81 22.50 -2.25
C PRO A 189 -7.67 23.49 -2.01
N VAL A 190 -6.73 23.16 -1.14
CA VAL A 190 -5.58 24.04 -0.84
C VAL A 190 -4.71 24.24 -2.08
N TYR A 191 -4.40 23.16 -2.80
CA TYR A 191 -3.64 23.23 -4.06
C TYR A 191 -4.37 24.06 -5.12
N PHE A 192 -5.68 23.83 -5.29
CA PHE A 192 -6.51 24.54 -6.26
C PHE A 192 -6.55 26.04 -5.99
N PHE A 193 -6.91 26.46 -4.76
CA PHE A 193 -7.03 27.89 -4.44
C PHE A 193 -5.70 28.63 -4.43
N SER A 194 -4.59 27.95 -4.07
CA SER A 194 -3.26 28.57 -4.13
C SER A 194 -2.77 28.74 -5.56
N GLY A 195 -3.01 27.79 -6.46
CA GLY A 195 -2.55 27.87 -7.84
C GLY A 195 -3.46 28.68 -8.77
N PHE A 196 -4.77 28.75 -8.46
CA PHE A 196 -5.76 29.47 -9.28
C PHE A 196 -5.53 31.00 -9.31
N ARG A 197 -4.90 31.55 -8.28
CA ARG A 197 -4.59 32.98 -8.18
C ARG A 197 -3.47 33.42 -9.14
N ASN A 198 -2.63 32.50 -9.58
CA ASN A 198 -1.50 32.79 -10.46
C ASN A 198 -1.90 32.57 -11.93
N PRO A 199 -2.02 33.64 -12.75
CA PRO A 199 -2.50 33.51 -14.12
C PRO A 199 -1.60 32.64 -15.00
N ALA A 200 -0.29 32.61 -14.72
CA ALA A 200 0.68 31.79 -15.45
C ALA A 200 0.50 30.28 -15.22
N THR A 201 0.08 29.85 -14.02
CA THR A 201 -0.06 28.42 -13.68
C THR A 201 -1.51 27.94 -13.61
N LYS A 202 -2.48 28.84 -13.77
CA LYS A 202 -3.91 28.59 -13.58
C LYS A 202 -4.43 27.36 -14.31
N LEU A 203 -4.12 27.25 -15.61
CA LEU A 203 -4.55 26.09 -16.42
C LEU A 203 -3.95 24.80 -15.89
N ASN A 204 -2.65 24.77 -15.62
CA ASN A 204 -1.96 23.59 -15.08
C ASN A 204 -2.54 23.16 -13.72
N THR A 205 -2.83 24.12 -12.84
CA THR A 205 -3.47 23.84 -11.54
C THR A 205 -4.86 23.23 -11.71
N ILE A 206 -5.69 23.78 -12.60
CA ILE A 206 -7.05 23.26 -12.86
C ILE A 206 -6.97 21.83 -13.39
N VAL A 207 -6.16 21.59 -14.44
CA VAL A 207 -6.02 20.27 -15.07
C VAL A 207 -5.48 19.24 -14.06
N THR A 208 -4.44 19.60 -13.31
CA THR A 208 -3.84 18.71 -12.30
C THR A 208 -4.84 18.38 -11.18
N SER A 209 -5.64 19.36 -10.74
CA SER A 209 -6.68 19.13 -9.72
C SER A 209 -7.78 18.19 -10.22
N ILE A 210 -8.21 18.32 -11.48
CA ILE A 210 -9.19 17.42 -12.11
C ILE A 210 -8.63 15.99 -12.19
N MET A 211 -7.38 15.83 -12.62
CA MET A 211 -6.71 14.52 -12.67
C MET A 211 -6.60 13.87 -11.29
N MET A 212 -6.21 14.64 -10.26
CA MET A 212 -6.14 14.16 -8.88
C MET A 212 -7.51 13.75 -8.35
N PHE A 213 -8.55 14.54 -8.59
CA PHE A 213 -9.92 14.23 -8.17
C PHE A 213 -10.44 12.96 -8.85
N THR A 214 -10.17 12.81 -10.15
CA THR A 214 -10.50 11.59 -10.92
C THR A 214 -9.79 10.37 -10.34
N GLY A 215 -8.50 10.48 -10.05
CA GLY A 215 -7.73 9.41 -9.40
C GLY A 215 -8.31 9.01 -8.05
N CYS A 216 -8.73 9.98 -7.23
CA CYS A 216 -9.39 9.71 -5.95
C CYS A 216 -10.71 8.96 -6.13
N ILE A 217 -11.55 9.37 -7.09
CA ILE A 217 -12.81 8.69 -7.40
C ILE A 217 -12.56 7.24 -7.81
N LEU A 218 -11.57 6.99 -8.69
CA LEU A 218 -11.25 5.62 -9.10
C LEU A 218 -10.84 4.75 -7.92
N ILE A 219 -10.02 5.26 -7.00
CA ILE A 219 -9.65 4.50 -5.78
C ILE A 219 -10.88 4.27 -4.88
N LEU A 220 -11.79 5.24 -4.75
CA LEU A 220 -13.04 5.06 -4.00
C LEU A 220 -13.90 3.91 -4.58
N THR A 221 -13.91 3.71 -5.90
CA THR A 221 -14.65 2.58 -6.50
C THR A 221 -14.10 1.20 -6.09
N LEU A 222 -12.85 1.12 -5.64
CA LEU A 222 -12.23 -0.11 -5.12
C LEU A 222 -12.58 -0.37 -3.63
N ILE A 223 -13.27 0.56 -2.97
CA ILE A 223 -13.74 0.39 -1.59
C ILE A 223 -15.13 -0.23 -1.63
N ARG A 224 -15.25 -1.46 -1.09
CA ARG A 224 -16.53 -2.16 -0.99
C ARG A 224 -17.46 -1.37 -0.06
N ALA A 225 -18.62 -0.99 -0.58
CA ALA A 225 -19.63 -0.26 0.19
C ALA A 225 -20.13 -1.10 1.38
N PRO A 226 -20.46 -0.50 2.54
CA PRO A 226 -20.97 -1.22 3.71
C PRO A 226 -22.19 -2.10 3.40
N HIS A 227 -23.10 -1.60 2.56
CA HIS A 227 -24.27 -2.35 2.10
C HIS A 227 -23.87 -3.60 1.29
N ALA A 228 -22.86 -3.49 0.43
CA ALA A 228 -22.37 -4.63 -0.34
C ALA A 228 -21.70 -5.68 0.55
N THR A 229 -20.94 -5.26 1.58
CA THR A 229 -20.39 -6.16 2.60
C THR A 229 -21.49 -6.85 3.40
N ARG A 230 -22.51 -6.13 3.83
CA ARG A 230 -23.66 -6.72 4.54
C ARG A 230 -24.40 -7.74 3.66
N ASN A 231 -24.62 -7.42 2.39
CA ASN A 231 -25.26 -8.35 1.45
C ASN A 231 -24.40 -9.62 1.25
N ASP A 232 -23.08 -9.49 1.19
CA ASP A 232 -22.17 -10.63 1.16
C ASP A 232 -22.35 -11.52 2.40
N TYR A 233 -22.33 -10.94 3.61
CA TYR A 233 -22.57 -11.68 4.86
C TYR A 233 -23.95 -12.35 4.93
N VAL A 234 -24.99 -11.69 4.42
CA VAL A 234 -26.33 -12.27 4.31
C VAL A 234 -26.31 -13.49 3.39
N GLN A 235 -25.69 -13.40 2.22
CA GLN A 235 -25.58 -14.51 1.28
C GLN A 235 -24.74 -15.66 1.85
N GLN A 236 -23.62 -15.37 2.49
CA GLN A 236 -22.78 -16.36 3.16
C GLN A 236 -23.54 -17.11 4.27
N THR A 237 -24.28 -16.37 5.08
CA THR A 237 -25.12 -16.94 6.15
C THR A 237 -26.25 -17.80 5.58
N ARG A 238 -26.90 -17.34 4.52
CA ARG A 238 -27.95 -18.09 3.82
C ARG A 238 -27.41 -19.41 3.24
N ASN A 239 -26.24 -19.37 2.60
CA ASN A 239 -25.58 -20.56 2.05
C ASN A 239 -25.26 -21.58 3.16
N PHE A 240 -24.79 -21.12 4.32
CA PHE A 240 -24.58 -21.98 5.47
C PHE A 240 -25.89 -22.62 5.96
N ILE A 241 -26.97 -21.84 6.12
CA ILE A 241 -28.27 -22.36 6.58
C ILE A 241 -28.79 -23.45 5.63
N ILE A 242 -28.72 -23.22 4.31
CA ILE A 242 -29.15 -24.20 3.29
C ILE A 242 -28.29 -25.47 3.38
N SER A 243 -26.98 -25.32 3.54
CA SER A 243 -26.06 -26.45 3.71
C SER A 243 -26.38 -27.25 4.98
N ASP A 244 -26.62 -26.57 6.10
CA ASP A 244 -26.95 -27.19 7.39
C ASP A 244 -28.32 -27.90 7.35
N GLN A 245 -29.31 -27.33 6.66
CA GLN A 245 -30.59 -27.99 6.40
C GLN A 245 -30.43 -29.25 5.55
N THR A 246 -29.56 -29.21 4.53
CA THR A 246 -29.25 -30.38 3.70
C THR A 246 -28.67 -31.52 4.54
N VAL A 247 -27.72 -31.22 5.42
CA VAL A 247 -27.12 -32.22 6.34
C VAL A 247 -28.18 -32.81 7.28
N LYS A 248 -29.07 -31.98 7.85
CA LYS A 248 -30.15 -32.45 8.73
C LYS A 248 -31.15 -33.35 7.99
N ASN A 249 -31.50 -32.99 6.76
CA ASN A 249 -32.36 -33.81 5.91
C ASN A 249 -31.71 -35.16 5.60
N GLU A 250 -30.43 -35.18 5.28
CA GLU A 250 -29.71 -36.44 5.03
C GLU A 250 -29.55 -37.28 6.28
N LYS A 251 -29.35 -36.67 7.45
CA LYS A 251 -29.35 -37.40 8.72
C LYS A 251 -30.69 -38.12 8.93
N ARG A 252 -31.81 -37.43 8.71
CA ARG A 252 -33.15 -38.03 8.82
C ARG A 252 -33.34 -39.21 7.87
N LEU A 253 -32.81 -39.13 6.64
CA LEU A 253 -32.89 -40.22 5.66
C LEU A 253 -31.99 -41.39 6.05
N ALA A 254 -30.76 -41.13 6.48
CA ALA A 254 -29.82 -42.16 6.93
C ALA A 254 -30.34 -42.88 8.18
N ASP A 255 -30.96 -42.16 9.13
CA ASP A 255 -31.54 -42.75 10.34
C ASP A 255 -32.79 -43.60 10.06
N ALA A 256 -33.48 -43.37 8.94
CA ALA A 256 -34.65 -44.15 8.55
C ALA A 256 -34.30 -45.47 7.85
N VAL A 257 -33.12 -45.55 7.21
CA VAL A 257 -32.76 -46.66 6.32
C VAL A 257 -31.59 -47.48 6.87
N ALA A 258 -30.63 -46.87 7.57
CA ALA A 258 -29.37 -47.52 7.92
C ALA A 258 -29.20 -47.79 9.42
N GLU A 259 -28.55 -48.90 9.77
CA GLU A 259 -28.12 -49.17 11.14
C GLU A 259 -27.11 -48.10 11.62
N LYS A 260 -27.11 -47.80 12.92
CA LYS A 260 -26.25 -46.76 13.48
C LYS A 260 -24.80 -47.22 13.50
N ASP A 261 -24.00 -46.80 12.52
CA ASP A 261 -22.54 -46.93 12.61
C ASP A 261 -22.02 -46.01 13.74
N PRO A 262 -21.42 -46.56 14.82
CA PRO A 262 -20.93 -45.77 15.94
C PRO A 262 -19.86 -44.74 15.54
N GLN A 263 -19.02 -45.05 14.54
CA GLN A 263 -17.97 -44.11 14.10
C GLN A 263 -18.57 -42.90 13.38
N SER A 264 -19.53 -43.13 12.49
CA SER A 264 -20.26 -42.07 11.79
C SER A 264 -20.95 -41.09 12.76
N GLU A 265 -21.58 -41.60 13.81
CA GLU A 265 -22.29 -40.77 14.79
C GLU A 265 -21.32 -39.97 15.68
N ILE A 266 -20.17 -40.56 16.05
CA ILE A 266 -19.12 -39.83 16.79
C ILE A 266 -18.62 -38.63 15.98
N ILE A 267 -18.33 -38.83 14.68
CA ILE A 267 -17.89 -37.75 13.79
C ILE A 267 -18.99 -36.68 13.68
N TYR A 268 -20.23 -37.11 13.45
CA TYR A 268 -21.37 -36.19 13.34
C TYR A 268 -21.52 -35.30 14.58
N GLN A 269 -21.49 -35.89 15.79
CA GLN A 269 -21.66 -35.16 17.05
C GLN A 269 -20.49 -34.20 17.33
N LYS A 270 -19.26 -34.61 17.01
CA LYS A 270 -18.09 -33.72 17.13
C LYS A 270 -18.20 -32.53 16.18
N CYS A 271 -18.64 -32.75 14.95
CA CYS A 271 -18.90 -31.66 14.01
C CYS A 271 -20.00 -30.70 14.51
N GLU A 272 -21.12 -31.20 15.02
CA GLU A 272 -22.18 -30.36 15.61
C GLU A 272 -21.68 -29.51 16.78
N SER A 273 -20.87 -30.09 17.68
CA SER A 273 -20.27 -29.33 18.80
C SER A 273 -19.40 -28.18 18.30
N LEU A 274 -18.59 -28.40 17.26
CA LEU A 274 -17.70 -27.37 16.73
C LEU A 274 -18.49 -26.30 15.96
N LYS A 275 -19.51 -26.68 15.18
CA LYS A 275 -20.42 -25.73 14.53
C LYS A 275 -21.11 -24.83 15.56
N THR A 276 -21.64 -25.41 16.63
CA THR A 276 -22.33 -24.66 17.69
C THR A 276 -21.39 -23.64 18.35
N PHE A 277 -20.14 -24.04 18.63
CA PHE A 277 -19.13 -23.14 19.18
C PHE A 277 -18.82 -21.97 18.23
N LEU A 278 -18.58 -22.25 16.95
CA LEU A 278 -18.27 -21.23 15.96
C LEU A 278 -19.45 -20.27 15.73
N LEU A 279 -20.68 -20.79 15.63
CA LEU A 279 -21.87 -19.96 15.49
C LEU A 279 -22.11 -19.07 16.72
N GLN A 280 -21.94 -19.61 17.92
CA GLN A 280 -22.07 -18.85 19.16
C GLN A 280 -21.03 -17.73 19.25
N SER A 281 -19.81 -18.00 18.79
CA SER A 281 -18.71 -17.03 18.85
C SER A 281 -18.81 -15.93 17.77
N GLU A 282 -19.36 -16.27 16.60
CA GLU A 282 -19.54 -15.35 15.49
C GLU A 282 -20.81 -14.50 15.63
N THR A 283 -21.95 -15.16 15.93
CA THR A 283 -23.28 -14.55 15.84
C THR A 283 -23.93 -14.30 17.19
N GLY A 284 -23.32 -14.78 18.28
CA GLY A 284 -23.93 -14.77 19.62
C GLY A 284 -25.06 -15.80 19.79
N LEU A 285 -25.38 -16.59 18.76
CA LEU A 285 -26.43 -17.60 18.78
C LEU A 285 -25.86 -19.00 18.50
N PRO A 286 -26.32 -20.04 19.21
CA PRO A 286 -25.80 -21.40 19.00
C PRO A 286 -26.37 -22.05 17.72
N LYS A 287 -27.48 -21.53 17.20
CA LYS A 287 -28.17 -22.00 16.00
C LYS A 287 -28.77 -20.83 15.23
N LEU A 288 -28.69 -20.91 13.91
CA LEU A 288 -29.30 -19.95 13.00
C LEU A 288 -30.61 -20.50 12.41
N ASP A 289 -31.60 -19.63 12.30
CA ASP A 289 -32.91 -19.91 11.69
C ASP A 289 -33.19 -18.97 10.52
N GLY A 290 -34.32 -19.16 9.82
CA GLY A 290 -34.70 -18.32 8.68
C GLY A 290 -34.92 -16.83 9.02
N ASN A 291 -34.91 -16.45 10.30
CA ASN A 291 -35.02 -15.07 10.76
C ASN A 291 -33.67 -14.42 11.09
N PHE A 292 -32.55 -15.02 10.66
CA PHE A 292 -31.20 -14.51 10.93
C PHE A 292 -31.00 -13.05 10.52
N GLU A 293 -31.62 -12.61 9.40
CA GLU A 293 -31.53 -11.21 8.93
C GLU A 293 -32.21 -10.21 9.88
N LYS A 294 -33.28 -10.62 10.58
CA LYS A 294 -33.98 -9.78 11.58
C LYS A 294 -33.24 -9.72 12.91
N LYS A 295 -32.50 -10.77 13.24
CA LYS A 295 -31.71 -10.89 14.47
C LYS A 295 -30.29 -10.32 14.32
N ASP A 296 -29.95 -9.84 13.13
CA ASP A 296 -28.59 -9.43 12.72
C ASP A 296 -27.51 -10.49 13.03
N ALA A 297 -27.91 -11.76 13.00
CA ALA A 297 -27.06 -12.91 13.29
C ALA A 297 -26.36 -13.35 12.00
N LEU A 298 -25.34 -12.58 11.60
CA LEU A 298 -24.61 -12.77 10.34
C LEU A 298 -23.25 -13.41 10.58
N ILE A 299 -22.90 -14.38 9.73
CA ILE A 299 -21.55 -14.95 9.68
C ILE A 299 -20.66 -13.96 8.91
N GLY A 300 -19.64 -13.41 9.56
CA GLY A 300 -18.75 -12.42 9.00
C GLY A 300 -17.44 -13.00 8.46
N ASP A 301 -16.47 -12.09 8.25
CA ASP A 301 -15.13 -12.44 7.76
C ASP A 301 -14.16 -12.84 8.88
N SER A 302 -14.62 -13.26 10.06
CA SER A 302 -13.71 -13.58 11.17
C SER A 302 -12.85 -14.81 10.84
N TRP A 303 -11.61 -14.83 11.35
CA TRP A 303 -10.74 -15.99 11.18
C TRP A 303 -11.08 -17.06 12.21
N THR A 304 -11.11 -18.32 11.77
CA THR A 304 -11.34 -19.46 12.65
C THR A 304 -10.30 -19.50 13.78
N GLY A 305 -9.03 -19.20 13.47
CA GLY A 305 -7.94 -19.16 14.44
C GLY A 305 -8.16 -18.20 15.62
N ASP A 306 -8.84 -17.07 15.40
CA ASP A 306 -9.06 -16.06 16.44
C ASP A 306 -9.89 -16.65 17.59
N TYR A 307 -10.94 -17.43 17.26
CA TYR A 307 -11.80 -18.08 18.25
C TYR A 307 -11.15 -19.28 18.94
N PHE A 308 -10.38 -20.09 18.22
CA PHE A 308 -9.70 -21.24 18.81
C PHE A 308 -8.51 -20.84 19.69
N SER A 309 -7.85 -19.71 19.41
CA SER A 309 -6.74 -19.21 20.22
C SER A 309 -7.14 -18.93 21.67
N GLY A 310 -8.37 -18.46 21.89
CA GLY A 310 -8.94 -18.20 23.22
C GLY A 310 -9.63 -19.40 23.87
N ALA A 311 -9.69 -20.56 23.20
CA ALA A 311 -10.47 -21.71 23.67
C ALA A 311 -9.70 -23.05 23.56
N PRO A 312 -8.73 -23.32 24.45
CA PRO A 312 -7.91 -24.54 24.41
C PRO A 312 -8.72 -25.84 24.48
N SER A 313 -9.87 -25.82 25.16
CA SER A 313 -10.78 -26.97 25.25
C SER A 313 -11.45 -27.31 23.92
N GLN A 314 -11.75 -26.32 23.09
CA GLN A 314 -12.35 -26.54 21.76
C GLN A 314 -11.28 -26.98 20.74
N MET A 315 -10.04 -26.51 20.91
CA MET A 315 -8.90 -26.99 20.13
C MET A 315 -8.69 -28.50 20.32
N ARG A 316 -8.79 -29.01 21.56
CA ARG A 316 -8.76 -30.47 21.82
C ARG A 316 -9.87 -31.22 21.10
N LYS A 317 -11.10 -30.69 21.07
CA LYS A 317 -12.21 -31.32 20.33
C LYS A 317 -11.95 -31.36 18.82
N LEU A 318 -11.27 -30.36 18.29
CA LEU A 318 -10.86 -30.33 16.88
C LEU A 318 -9.84 -31.44 16.58
N ASP A 319 -8.86 -31.63 17.46
CA ASP A 319 -7.86 -32.70 17.32
C ASP A 319 -8.49 -34.09 17.49
N GLU A 320 -9.44 -34.25 18.41
CA GLU A 320 -10.23 -35.47 18.55
C GLU A 320 -11.09 -35.78 17.32
N LEU A 321 -11.62 -34.75 16.64
CA LEU A 321 -12.35 -34.93 15.39
C LEU A 321 -11.43 -35.42 14.27
N LYS A 322 -10.23 -34.82 14.14
CA LYS A 322 -9.22 -35.30 13.17
C LYS A 322 -8.86 -36.77 13.41
N ALA A 323 -8.56 -37.13 14.66
CA ALA A 323 -8.27 -38.51 15.03
C ALA A 323 -9.45 -39.47 14.76
N ALA A 324 -10.70 -39.02 14.93
CA ALA A 324 -11.87 -39.81 14.58
C ALA A 324 -12.00 -40.02 13.07
N ILE A 325 -11.75 -38.98 12.27
CA ILE A 325 -11.76 -39.08 10.80
C ILE A 325 -10.64 -39.99 10.31
N ASP A 326 -9.44 -39.90 10.88
CA ASP A 326 -8.31 -40.76 10.51
C ASP A 326 -8.63 -42.23 10.80
N ARG A 327 -9.28 -42.53 11.93
CA ARG A 327 -9.76 -43.89 12.23
C ARG A 327 -10.80 -44.35 11.23
N TYR A 328 -11.79 -43.51 10.91
CA TYR A 328 -12.85 -43.82 9.95
C TYR A 328 -12.32 -44.08 8.53
N ASN A 329 -11.36 -43.27 8.07
CA ASN A 329 -10.73 -43.44 6.76
C ASN A 329 -9.86 -44.71 6.66
N ASN A 330 -9.40 -45.25 7.80
CA ASN A 330 -8.53 -46.43 7.87
C ASN A 330 -9.30 -47.72 8.19
N SER A 331 -10.56 -47.65 8.65
CA SER A 331 -11.29 -48.81 9.16
C SER A 331 -11.89 -49.72 8.08
N ASP A 332 -12.12 -49.24 6.84
CA ASP A 332 -12.67 -50.07 5.73
C ASP A 332 -12.16 -49.62 4.35
N GLY A 333 -10.97 -50.10 3.99
CA GLY A 333 -10.10 -49.55 2.94
C GLY A 333 -10.59 -49.44 1.49
N THR A 334 -11.85 -49.73 1.16
CA THR A 334 -12.40 -49.58 -0.21
C THR A 334 -13.90 -49.24 -0.30
N ALA A 335 -14.69 -49.36 0.77
CA ALA A 335 -16.15 -49.20 0.70
C ALA A 335 -16.63 -47.74 0.86
N PHE A 336 -15.77 -46.85 1.35
CA PHE A 336 -16.14 -45.48 1.73
C PHE A 336 -15.45 -44.41 0.90
N ARG A 337 -16.18 -43.33 0.62
CA ARG A 337 -15.54 -42.09 0.18
C ARG A 337 -14.74 -41.53 1.35
N LYS A 338 -13.43 -41.36 1.14
CA LYS A 338 -12.54 -40.79 2.15
C LYS A 338 -12.98 -39.38 2.50
N VAL A 339 -13.01 -39.09 3.79
CA VAL A 339 -13.30 -37.77 4.32
C VAL A 339 -12.02 -36.95 4.32
N ASP A 340 -12.05 -35.78 3.69
CA ASP A 340 -10.90 -34.87 3.67
C ASP A 340 -10.69 -34.22 5.06
N THR A 341 -9.46 -34.26 5.56
CA THR A 341 -9.04 -33.66 6.84
C THR A 341 -8.35 -32.30 6.67
N ASN A 342 -7.97 -31.92 5.44
CA ASN A 342 -7.31 -30.64 5.14
C ASN A 342 -8.23 -29.42 5.27
N VAL A 343 -9.48 -29.64 5.68
CA VAL A 343 -10.46 -28.58 5.82
C VAL A 343 -10.31 -27.78 7.13
N PHE A 344 -9.46 -28.24 8.06
CA PHE A 344 -9.26 -27.66 9.39
C PHE A 344 -8.02 -26.77 9.54
N GLU A 345 -7.65 -26.04 8.50
CA GLU A 345 -6.59 -25.02 8.61
C GLU A 345 -7.11 -23.81 9.39
N LEU A 346 -6.45 -23.46 10.51
CA LEU A 346 -6.80 -22.30 11.35
C LEU A 346 -6.72 -20.95 10.60
N ARG A 347 -6.09 -20.93 9.41
CA ARG A 347 -6.01 -19.80 8.49
C ARG A 347 -7.22 -19.68 7.55
N LYS A 348 -8.32 -20.40 7.80
CA LYS A 348 -9.57 -20.29 7.05
C LYS A 348 -10.57 -19.36 7.76
N ARG A 349 -11.51 -18.79 6.99
CA ARG A 349 -12.61 -17.97 7.52
C ARG A 349 -13.63 -18.87 8.22
N VAL A 350 -14.32 -18.35 9.24
CA VAL A 350 -15.33 -19.13 9.98
C VAL A 350 -16.39 -19.74 9.06
N GLN A 351 -16.89 -18.98 8.08
CA GLN A 351 -17.83 -19.49 7.08
C GLN A 351 -17.31 -20.75 6.36
N SER A 352 -16.07 -20.72 5.88
CA SER A 352 -15.48 -21.85 5.17
C SER A 352 -15.28 -23.07 6.08
N THR A 353 -14.93 -22.87 7.35
CA THR A 353 -14.85 -23.96 8.34
C THR A 353 -16.23 -24.53 8.68
N LEU A 354 -17.27 -23.71 8.75
CA LEU A 354 -18.65 -24.18 8.97
C LEU A 354 -19.16 -25.03 7.81
N LEU A 355 -18.93 -24.59 6.56
CA LEU A 355 -19.29 -25.35 5.37
C LEU A 355 -18.49 -26.67 5.27
N ALA A 356 -17.22 -26.64 5.64
CA ALA A 356 -16.38 -27.82 5.75
C ALA A 356 -16.93 -28.87 6.72
N LEU A 357 -17.36 -28.44 7.91
CA LEU A 357 -17.97 -29.31 8.90
C LEU A 357 -19.26 -29.94 8.37
N ASN A 358 -20.10 -29.17 7.66
CA ASN A 358 -21.28 -29.71 6.99
C ASN A 358 -20.92 -30.74 5.92
N GLN A 359 -19.88 -30.49 5.12
CA GLN A 359 -19.42 -31.43 4.10
C GLN A 359 -18.94 -32.75 4.70
N ILE A 360 -18.18 -32.70 5.81
CA ILE A 360 -17.73 -33.91 6.53
C ILE A 360 -18.93 -34.72 7.02
N GLN A 361 -19.90 -34.05 7.66
CA GLN A 361 -21.13 -34.71 8.12
C GLN A 361 -21.90 -35.34 6.96
N LEU A 362 -22.02 -34.63 5.83
CA LEU A 362 -22.70 -35.12 4.64
C LEU A 362 -22.03 -36.38 4.07
N THR A 363 -20.72 -36.38 3.90
CA THR A 363 -19.96 -37.54 3.37
C THR A 363 -20.16 -38.78 4.24
N VAL A 364 -20.05 -38.62 5.56
CA VAL A 364 -20.20 -39.72 6.52
C VAL A 364 -21.62 -40.29 6.51
N LEU A 365 -22.64 -39.43 6.42
CA LEU A 365 -24.05 -39.86 6.31
C LEU A 365 -24.34 -40.56 4.97
N GLN A 366 -23.78 -40.06 3.87
CA GLN A 366 -23.93 -40.67 2.55
C GLN A 366 -23.27 -42.06 2.49
N ASN A 367 -22.03 -42.17 3.00
CA ASN A 367 -21.33 -43.43 3.13
C ASN A 367 -22.16 -44.46 3.93
N ARG A 368 -22.73 -44.05 5.07
CA ARG A 368 -23.61 -44.92 5.88
C ARG A 368 -24.82 -45.43 5.08
N ARG A 369 -25.42 -44.59 4.24
CA ARG A 369 -26.57 -44.97 3.40
C ARG A 369 -26.15 -45.88 2.24
N GLU A 370 -25.00 -45.62 1.62
CA GLU A 370 -24.45 -46.44 0.53
C GLU A 370 -24.17 -47.88 1.00
N LEU A 371 -23.63 -48.08 2.21
CA LEU A 371 -23.43 -49.43 2.76
C LEU A 371 -24.72 -50.25 2.82
N VAL A 372 -25.81 -49.63 3.26
CA VAL A 372 -27.09 -50.34 3.43
C VAL A 372 -27.76 -50.61 2.09
N ALA A 373 -27.44 -49.84 1.05
CA ALA A 373 -27.86 -50.17 -0.31
C ALA A 373 -27.04 -51.30 -0.95
N MET A 374 -25.85 -51.62 -0.42
CA MET A 374 -24.97 -52.70 -0.89
C MET A 374 -25.18 -54.05 -0.16
N GLN A 375 -25.92 -54.04 0.96
CA GLN A 375 -26.36 -55.22 1.71
C GLN A 375 -27.75 -55.66 1.24
#